data_AF-A0A261BKW3-F1
#
_entry.id   AF-A0A261BKW3-F1
#
_cell.length_a   1.000
_cell.length_b   1.000
_cell.length_c   1.000
_cell.angle_alpha   90.00
_cell.angle_beta   90.00
_cell.angle_gamma   90.00
#
_symmetry.space_group_name_H-M   'P 1'
#
loop_
_entity.id
_entity.type
_entity.pdbx_description
1 polymer ?
#
loop_
_entity_poly.entity_id
_entity_poly.type
_entity_poly.pdbx_seq_one_letter_code
_entity_poly.pdbx_strand_id
1 'polypeptide(L)'
;MSAPPTETPEKDKLKTYCKTTAAYLNKLDLTETMSREQMLGQGMTTQVSPLALAMDHAAFCTNRRCCRGFCFSLKGILKHYADCYHLDCLECHRFNPVVFEHVLFCEDNRNCRIP
;
A
#
# COMPACT_ATOMS: atom_id res chain seq x y z
N MET A 1 -33.77 7.79 -18.56
CA MET A 1 -33.55 7.04 -17.30
C MET A 1 -32.18 7.41 -16.79
N SER A 2 -32.11 8.28 -15.78
CA SER A 2 -30.84 8.71 -15.20
C SER A 2 -30.36 7.63 -14.23
N ALA A 3 -29.13 7.15 -14.43
CA ALA A 3 -28.49 6.26 -13.46
C ALA A 3 -28.40 6.97 -12.10
N PRO A 4 -28.58 6.25 -10.97
CA PRO A 4 -28.42 6.87 -9.66
C PRO A 4 -26.96 7.28 -9.47
N PRO A 5 -26.69 8.37 -8.75
CA PRO A 5 -25.32 8.70 -8.37
C PRO A 5 -24.81 7.60 -7.45
N THR A 6 -23.75 6.91 -7.88
CA THR A 6 -22.98 6.03 -7.01
C THR A 6 -22.19 6.91 -6.05
N GLU A 7 -22.84 7.38 -4.99
CA GLU A 7 -22.14 7.90 -3.81
C GLU A 7 -21.22 6.78 -3.31
N THR A 8 -19.91 6.99 -3.42
CA THR A 8 -18.92 6.08 -2.82
C THR A 8 -18.80 6.47 -1.34
N PRO A 9 -19.42 5.76 -0.38
CA PRO A 9 -19.59 6.28 0.98
C PRO A 9 -18.34 6.12 1.87
N GLU A 10 -17.18 5.77 1.30
CA GLU A 10 -16.00 5.36 2.07
C GLU A 10 -14.87 6.40 2.13
N LYS A 11 -14.80 7.37 1.21
CA LYS A 11 -13.74 8.38 1.24
C LYS A 11 -13.87 9.37 2.40
N ASP A 12 -15.08 9.62 2.90
CA ASP A 12 -15.34 10.68 3.90
C ASP A 12 -15.04 10.31 5.36
N LYS A 13 -14.44 9.14 5.64
CA LYS A 13 -14.14 8.70 7.02
C LYS A 13 -12.68 8.40 7.31
N LEU A 14 -11.81 8.38 6.30
CA LEU A 14 -10.40 8.02 6.51
C LEU A 14 -9.64 9.13 7.25
N LYS A 15 -8.79 8.74 8.19
CA LYS A 15 -8.00 9.66 9.02
C LYS A 15 -6.52 9.36 8.93
N THR A 16 -5.72 10.42 9.00
CA THR A 16 -4.26 10.29 9.17
C THR A 16 -3.93 10.02 10.63
N TYR A 17 -3.23 8.91 10.86
CA TYR A 17 -2.76 8.52 12.19
C TYR A 17 -1.24 8.66 12.34
N CYS A 18 -0.50 8.67 11.22
CA CYS A 18 0.95 8.87 11.25
C CYS A 18 1.42 9.87 10.20
N LYS A 19 1.75 11.10 10.63
CA LYS A 19 2.29 12.16 9.74
C LYS A 19 3.58 11.74 9.05
N THR A 20 4.44 10.98 9.72
CA THR A 20 5.70 10.48 9.15
C THR A 20 5.43 9.49 8.02
N THR A 21 4.51 8.55 8.22
CA THR A 21 4.11 7.58 7.19
C THR A 21 3.44 8.30 6.01
N ALA A 22 2.55 9.25 6.28
CA ALA A 22 1.93 10.08 5.24
C ALA A 22 2.99 10.80 4.39
N ALA A 23 4.04 11.34 5.01
CA ALA A 23 5.14 11.97 4.29
C ALA A 23 5.94 10.97 3.43
N TYR A 24 6.11 9.72 3.88
CA TYR A 24 6.73 8.68 3.06
C TYR A 24 5.85 8.27 1.88
N LEU A 25 4.55 8.12 2.07
CA LEU A 25 3.60 7.79 0.99
C LEU A 25 3.55 8.89 -0.06
N ASN A 26 3.53 10.16 0.35
CA ASN A 26 3.58 11.30 -0.58
C ASN A 26 4.88 11.32 -1.41
N LYS A 27 6.02 10.85 -0.87
CA LYS A 27 7.28 10.72 -1.65
C LYS A 27 7.20 9.61 -2.71
N LEU A 28 6.28 8.67 -2.55
CA LEU A 28 6.03 7.56 -3.47
C LEU A 28 4.86 7.85 -4.40
N ASP A 29 4.30 9.06 -4.34
CA ASP A 29 3.10 9.47 -5.08
C ASP A 29 1.85 8.59 -4.82
N LEU A 30 1.80 7.94 -3.65
CA LEU A 30 0.66 7.14 -3.20
C LEU A 30 -0.37 8.04 -2.54
N THR A 31 -1.16 8.75 -3.35
CA THR A 31 -2.15 9.73 -2.87
C THR A 31 -3.59 9.21 -2.89
N GLU A 32 -3.87 8.22 -3.75
CA GLU A 32 -5.19 7.64 -3.94
C GLU A 32 -5.43 6.42 -3.06
N THR A 33 -6.71 6.18 -2.76
CA THR A 33 -7.18 4.95 -2.13
C THR A 33 -8.05 4.19 -3.11
N MET A 34 -7.97 2.86 -3.06
CA MET A 34 -8.79 1.99 -3.89
C MET A 34 -9.52 0.96 -3.04
N SER A 35 -10.79 0.73 -3.34
CA SER A 35 -11.55 -0.37 -2.77
C SER A 35 -11.03 -1.71 -3.30
N ARG A 36 -11.37 -2.80 -2.62
CA ARG A 36 -11.00 -4.15 -3.05
C ARG A 36 -11.54 -4.46 -4.44
N GLU A 37 -12.78 -4.07 -4.73
CA GLU A 37 -13.44 -4.26 -6.02
C GLU A 37 -12.72 -3.48 -7.13
N GLN A 38 -12.27 -2.25 -6.82
CA GLN A 38 -11.48 -1.45 -7.76
C GLN A 38 -10.12 -2.09 -8.03
N MET A 39 -9.44 -2.61 -7.00
CA MET A 39 -8.16 -3.31 -7.14
C MET A 39 -8.29 -4.60 -7.96
N LEU A 40 -9.40 -5.34 -7.81
CA LEU A 40 -9.71 -6.52 -8.63
C LEU A 40 -10.08 -6.16 -10.07
N GLY A 41 -10.83 -5.07 -10.26
CA GLY A 41 -11.41 -4.67 -11.55
C GLY A 41 -10.45 -3.95 -12.49
N GLN A 42 -9.38 -3.33 -11.98
CA GLN A 42 -8.42 -2.58 -12.80
C GLN A 42 -7.54 -3.44 -13.73
N GLY A 43 -7.75 -4.76 -13.78
CA GLY A 43 -6.99 -5.63 -14.69
C GLY A 43 -5.50 -5.48 -14.39
N MET A 44 -5.11 -5.83 -13.16
CA MET A 44 -3.72 -5.88 -12.72
C MET A 44 -2.88 -6.50 -13.84
N THR A 45 -1.94 -5.71 -14.35
CA THR A 45 -1.09 -6.09 -15.47
C THR A 45 -0.36 -7.39 -15.12
N THR A 46 0.06 -8.19 -16.10
CA THR A 46 0.84 -9.42 -15.86
C THR A 46 2.24 -9.16 -15.27
N GLN A 47 2.53 -7.92 -14.85
CA GLN A 47 3.81 -7.46 -14.37
C GLN A 47 3.66 -6.79 -13.00
N VAL A 48 4.58 -7.12 -12.09
CA VAL A 48 4.72 -6.47 -10.79
C VAL A 48 5.30 -5.08 -10.98
N SER A 49 4.68 -4.07 -10.38
CA SER A 49 5.15 -2.70 -10.42
C SER A 49 6.55 -2.58 -9.78
N PRO A 50 7.37 -1.62 -10.24
CA PRO A 50 8.66 -1.33 -9.61
C PRO A 50 8.55 -1.03 -8.10
N LEU A 51 7.38 -0.53 -7.66
CA LEU A 51 7.13 -0.19 -6.27
C LEU A 51 6.88 -1.43 -5.41
N ALA A 52 6.11 -2.39 -5.90
CA ALA A 52 5.93 -3.68 -5.23
C ALA A 52 7.27 -4.44 -5.13
N LEU A 53 8.09 -4.47 -6.19
CA LEU A 53 9.45 -5.03 -6.13
C LEU A 53 10.36 -4.32 -5.12
N ALA A 54 10.23 -2.99 -5.00
CA ALA A 54 10.98 -2.23 -4.01
C ALA A 54 10.50 -2.52 -2.58
N MET A 55 9.20 -2.74 -2.39
CA MET A 55 8.59 -3.16 -1.12
C MET A 55 9.12 -4.53 -0.70
N ASP A 56 9.18 -5.49 -1.62
CA ASP A 56 9.77 -6.81 -1.38
C ASP A 56 11.20 -6.68 -0.87
N HIS A 57 12.03 -5.90 -1.57
CA HIS A 57 13.38 -5.62 -1.10
C HIS A 57 13.38 -5.02 0.31
N ALA A 58 12.52 -4.03 0.59
CA ALA A 58 12.47 -3.35 1.88
C ALA A 58 12.15 -4.30 3.04
N ALA A 59 11.29 -5.28 2.83
CA ALA A 59 10.88 -6.27 3.83
C ALA A 59 11.99 -7.23 4.25
N PHE A 60 12.92 -7.56 3.35
CA PHE A 60 14.08 -8.41 3.66
C PHE A 60 15.35 -7.62 4.00
N CYS A 61 15.42 -6.35 3.63
CA CYS A 61 16.63 -5.55 3.78
C CYS A 61 16.93 -5.24 5.26
N THR A 62 18.09 -5.66 5.75
CA THR A 62 18.54 -5.36 7.13
C THR A 62 19.31 -4.04 7.24
N ASN A 63 19.76 -3.47 6.11
CA ASN A 63 20.51 -2.21 6.11
C ASN A 63 19.59 -1.02 6.43
N ARG A 64 19.76 -0.43 7.63
CA ARG A 64 18.96 0.70 8.12
C ARG A 64 19.11 1.98 7.28
N ARG A 65 20.19 2.12 6.52
CA ARG A 65 20.48 3.29 5.67
C ARG A 65 20.43 2.96 4.18
N CYS A 66 19.73 1.89 3.79
CA CYS A 66 19.58 1.54 2.38
C CYS A 66 18.85 2.66 1.62
N CYS A 67 19.51 3.20 0.59
CA CYS A 67 18.97 4.24 -0.29
C CYS A 67 18.38 3.69 -1.61
N ARG A 68 18.46 2.38 -1.86
CA ARG A 68 17.94 1.76 -3.08
C ARG A 68 16.42 1.84 -3.11
N GLY A 69 15.85 2.39 -4.20
CA GLY A 69 14.42 2.29 -4.52
C GLY A 69 13.49 2.64 -3.36
N PHE A 70 13.74 3.75 -2.66
CA PHE A 70 12.93 4.18 -1.52
C PHE A 70 12.86 3.20 -0.33
N CYS A 71 13.77 2.24 -0.23
CA CYS A 71 13.81 1.21 0.81
C CYS A 71 13.66 1.77 2.24
N PHE A 72 14.32 2.90 2.54
CA PHE A 72 14.14 3.58 3.83
C PHE A 72 12.69 4.00 4.10
N SER A 73 12.04 4.66 3.13
CA SER A 73 10.64 5.08 3.23
C SER A 73 9.71 3.87 3.35
N LEU A 74 9.93 2.84 2.52
CA LEU A 74 9.13 1.62 2.50
C LEU A 74 9.23 0.83 3.80
N LYS A 75 10.40 0.78 4.45
CA LYS A 75 10.52 0.18 5.80
C LYS A 75 9.67 0.90 6.83
N GLY A 76 9.64 2.23 6.78
CA GLY A 76 8.80 3.04 7.65
C GLY A 76 7.31 2.77 7.42
N ILE A 77 6.91 2.66 6.15
CA ILE A 77 5.53 2.35 5.76
C ILE A 77 5.15 0.93 6.19
N LEU A 78 5.96 -0.08 5.87
CA LEU A 78 5.73 -1.48 6.26
C LEU A 78 5.62 -1.65 7.78
N LYS A 79 6.48 -0.96 8.54
CA LYS A 79 6.37 -0.94 10.00
C LYS A 79 5.03 -0.37 10.46
N HIS A 80 4.61 0.76 9.89
CA HIS A 80 3.31 1.33 10.22
C HIS A 80 2.16 0.39 9.83
N TYR A 81 2.22 -0.22 8.64
CA TYR A 81 1.20 -1.14 8.14
C TYR A 81 1.04 -2.37 9.05
N ALA A 82 2.14 -2.95 9.53
CA ALA A 82 2.12 -4.07 10.49
C ALA A 82 1.56 -3.69 11.87
N ASP A 83 1.90 -2.49 12.35
CA ASP A 83 1.60 -2.07 13.72
C ASP A 83 0.24 -1.34 13.84
N CYS A 84 -0.36 -0.91 12.73
CA CYS A 84 -1.59 -0.10 12.72
C CYS A 84 -2.84 -0.98 12.87
N TYR A 85 -3.66 -0.66 13.88
CA TYR A 85 -4.93 -1.33 14.16
C TYR A 85 -6.17 -0.51 13.76
N HIS A 86 -5.99 0.68 13.17
CA HIS A 86 -7.09 1.58 12.80
C HIS A 86 -7.64 1.19 11.42
N LEU A 87 -8.89 0.73 11.40
CA LEU A 87 -9.58 0.35 10.15
C LEU A 87 -9.82 1.54 9.19
N ASP A 88 -9.86 2.76 9.72
CA ASP A 88 -10.03 4.01 8.97
C ASP A 88 -8.68 4.72 8.69
N CYS A 89 -7.55 4.00 8.78
CA CYS A 89 -6.23 4.60 8.56
C CYS A 89 -5.97 4.95 7.09
N LEU A 90 -5.95 6.24 6.78
CA LEU A 90 -5.69 6.73 5.42
C LEU A 90 -4.36 6.23 4.86
N GLU A 91 -3.31 6.18 5.69
CA GLU A 91 -1.99 5.72 5.26
C GLU A 91 -1.98 4.25 4.85
N CYS A 92 -2.68 3.39 5.61
CA CYS A 92 -2.81 1.97 5.26
C CYS A 92 -3.65 1.79 3.99
N HIS A 93 -4.77 2.51 3.88
CA HIS A 93 -5.63 2.46 2.69
C HIS A 93 -4.93 2.93 1.41
N ARG A 94 -4.03 3.92 1.49
CA ARG A 94 -3.20 4.36 0.36
C ARG A 94 -2.13 3.33 -0.04
N PHE A 95 -1.71 2.48 0.91
CA PHE A 95 -0.69 1.47 0.65
C PHE A 95 -1.28 0.12 0.19
N ASN A 96 -2.57 -0.12 0.43
CA ASN A 96 -3.28 -1.33 0.04
C ASN A 96 -3.07 -1.75 -1.44
N PRO A 97 -3.07 -0.86 -2.45
CA PRO A 97 -2.82 -1.27 -3.83
C PRO A 97 -1.47 -1.95 -4.03
N VAL A 98 -0.42 -1.47 -3.36
CA VAL A 98 0.95 -2.03 -3.46
C VAL A 98 1.03 -3.40 -2.81
N VAL A 99 0.40 -3.55 -1.63
CA VAL A 99 0.34 -4.83 -0.91
C VAL A 99 -0.50 -5.84 -1.70
N PHE A 100 -1.65 -5.40 -2.20
CA PHE A 100 -2.54 -6.25 -2.98
C PHE A 100 -1.87 -6.76 -4.26
N GLU A 101 -1.11 -5.90 -4.95
CA GLU A 101 -0.27 -6.32 -6.08
C GLU A 101 0.70 -7.42 -5.69
N HIS A 102 1.48 -7.24 -4.62
CA HIS A 102 2.39 -8.28 -4.13
C HIS A 102 1.68 -9.61 -3.86
N VAL A 103 0.52 -9.58 -3.21
CA VAL A 103 -0.25 -10.79 -2.86
C VAL A 103 -0.66 -11.59 -4.09
N LEU A 104 -0.92 -10.94 -5.24
CA LEU A 104 -1.27 -11.64 -6.48
C LEU A 104 -0.11 -12.45 -7.06
N PHE A 105 1.14 -12.05 -6.79
CA PHE A 105 2.34 -12.68 -7.34
C PHE A 105 3.17 -13.42 -6.28
N CYS A 106 2.76 -13.39 -5.01
CA CYS A 106 3.48 -14.05 -3.93
C CYS A 106 3.28 -15.56 -3.99
N GLU A 107 4.31 -16.28 -4.44
CA GLU A 107 4.29 -17.74 -4.58
C GLU A 107 4.50 -18.46 -3.23
N ASP A 108 5.13 -17.81 -2.25
CA ASP A 108 5.48 -18.39 -0.95
C ASP A 108 4.93 -17.56 0.22
N ASN A 109 3.62 -17.71 0.44
CA ASN A 109 2.93 -17.08 1.56
C ASN A 109 3.43 -17.54 2.94
N ARG A 110 4.16 -18.66 3.04
CA ARG A 110 4.67 -19.16 4.34
C ARG A 110 5.92 -18.40 4.79
N ASN A 111 6.72 -17.93 3.84
CA ASN A 111 7.94 -17.16 4.10
C ASN A 111 7.80 -15.67 3.78
N CYS A 112 6.60 -15.23 3.36
CA CYS A 112 6.31 -13.83 3.08
C CYS A 112 6.54 -12.96 4.33
N ARG A 113 7.24 -11.84 4.14
CA ARG A 113 7.54 -10.85 5.19
C ARG A 113 6.76 -9.56 5.02
N ILE A 114 5.86 -9.49 4.06
CA ILE A 114 4.91 -8.39 3.92
C ILE A 114 3.81 -8.63 4.96
N PRO A 115 3.62 -7.71 5.92
CA PRO A 115 2.67 -7.84 7.01
C PRO A 115 1.22 -7.66 6.56
#